data_AF-A0A653L0E9-F1
#
_entry.id   AF-A0A653L0E9-F1
#
_cell.length_a   1.000
_cell.length_b   1.000
_cell.length_c   1.000
_cell.angle_alpha   90.00
_cell.angle_beta   90.00
_cell.angle_gamma   90.00
#
_symmetry.space_group_name_H-M   'P 1'
#
loop_
_entity.id
_entity.type
_entity.pdbx_description
1 polymer ?
#
loop_
_entity_poly.entity_id
_entity_poly.type
_entity_poly.pdbx_seq_one_letter_code
_entity_poly.pdbx_strand_id
1 'polypeptide(L)'
;MSWTQGSLHWPASTGAIHTRASGVLGQLPDNQAGAVARVQALAPRAQYRPTTISQAAAQVGLRGELDRLLVIGRCLTVTPYQHGVGQHQGNQYSLAAPNAVATLAAKLQDGADPLLPTGQLHAIAWLVTSNSETALADALAPLCAILPLPEWCAALRRLTASNDAMSKPTAAKVPRWKADEPLAWVPLRPARSLLGTEIAQLESLAQGATTPIARLANLAERRAAKLAELEKALGQLAGIRGQLWHWQAQGDAASLAAQLGQSSPPDHSHSMTVGALLLSPSPLTFWQELTR
;
A
#
# COMPACT_ATOMS: atom_id res chain seq x y z
N MET A 1 -23.40 -36.85 -3.42
CA MET A 1 -23.60 -35.46 -2.93
C MET A 1 -23.56 -34.55 -4.15
N SER A 2 -24.64 -33.82 -4.44
CA SER A 2 -24.77 -32.97 -5.63
C SER A 2 -24.39 -31.52 -5.33
N TRP A 3 -23.88 -30.82 -6.34
CA TRP A 3 -23.76 -29.38 -6.30
C TRP A 3 -25.15 -28.75 -6.31
N THR A 4 -25.37 -27.71 -5.50
CA THR A 4 -26.64 -26.99 -5.44
C THR A 4 -26.41 -25.52 -5.77
N GLN A 5 -27.33 -24.94 -6.54
CA GLN A 5 -27.32 -23.52 -6.83
C GLN A 5 -28.05 -22.79 -5.71
N GLY A 6 -27.31 -21.98 -4.95
CA GLY A 6 -27.83 -21.17 -3.85
C GLY A 6 -27.85 -19.69 -4.22
N SER A 7 -28.79 -18.94 -3.65
CA SER A 7 -28.79 -17.48 -3.75
C SER A 7 -27.97 -16.91 -2.60
N LEU A 8 -27.17 -15.89 -2.89
CA LEU A 8 -26.40 -15.21 -1.86
C LEU A 8 -27.32 -14.40 -0.95
N HIS A 9 -27.24 -14.65 0.36
CA HIS A 9 -27.98 -13.89 1.36
C HIS A 9 -27.13 -13.60 2.59
N TRP A 10 -27.48 -12.54 3.33
CA TRP A 10 -26.79 -12.22 4.57
C TRP A 10 -26.95 -13.36 5.60
N PRO A 11 -25.86 -13.87 6.20
CA PRO A 11 -25.94 -14.96 7.17
C PRO A 11 -26.76 -14.59 8.41
N ALA A 12 -27.68 -15.47 8.82
CA ALA A 12 -28.58 -15.25 9.94
C ALA A 12 -27.84 -15.10 11.27
N SER A 13 -26.77 -15.88 11.47
CA SER A 13 -25.88 -15.80 12.63
C SER A 13 -25.25 -14.40 12.77
N THR A 14 -24.79 -13.83 11.65
CA THR A 14 -24.19 -12.48 11.63
C THR A 14 -25.27 -11.41 11.81
N GLY A 15 -26.45 -11.60 11.21
CA GLY A 15 -27.63 -10.77 11.47
C GLY A 15 -27.98 -10.69 12.96
N ALA A 16 -28.03 -11.82 13.66
CA ALA A 16 -28.35 -11.87 15.08
C ALA A 16 -27.28 -11.20 15.98
N ILE A 17 -26.00 -11.25 15.59
CA ILE A 17 -24.93 -10.50 16.26
C ILE A 17 -25.15 -9.00 16.04
N HIS A 18 -25.42 -8.59 14.80
CA HIS A 18 -25.65 -7.20 14.46
C HIS A 18 -26.85 -6.62 15.23
N THR A 19 -28.00 -7.32 15.27
CA THR A 19 -29.19 -6.87 16.00
C THR A 19 -28.92 -6.67 17.50
N ARG A 20 -28.16 -7.57 18.13
CA ARG A 20 -27.79 -7.42 19.55
C ARG A 20 -26.86 -6.23 19.77
N ALA A 21 -25.87 -6.06 18.89
CA ALA A 21 -24.95 -4.94 18.96
C ALA A 21 -25.65 -3.59 18.71
N SER A 22 -26.52 -3.52 17.69
CA SER A 22 -27.26 -2.30 17.35
C SER A 22 -28.26 -1.91 18.43
N GLY A 23 -28.87 -2.87 19.13
CA GLY A 23 -29.73 -2.60 20.27
C GLY A 23 -29.03 -1.82 21.40
N VAL A 24 -27.75 -2.17 21.69
CA VAL A 24 -26.95 -1.45 22.69
C VAL A 24 -26.41 -0.13 22.13
N LEU A 25 -25.89 -0.15 20.90
CA LEU A 25 -25.32 1.04 20.26
C LEU A 25 -26.38 2.12 19.99
N GLY A 26 -27.64 1.74 19.77
CA GLY A 26 -28.76 2.66 19.58
C GLY A 26 -29.10 3.50 20.81
N GLN A 27 -28.69 3.08 22.02
CA GLN A 27 -28.85 3.86 23.25
C GLN A 27 -27.76 4.92 23.45
N LEU A 28 -26.71 4.87 22.63
CA LEU A 28 -25.55 5.72 22.78
C LEU A 28 -25.81 7.19 22.42
N PRO A 29 -26.55 7.55 21.35
CA PRO A 29 -26.76 8.96 20.97
C PRO A 29 -27.35 9.80 22.09
N ASP A 30 -28.38 9.32 22.78
CA ASP A 30 -29.04 10.06 23.86
C ASP A 30 -28.14 10.21 25.09
N ASN A 31 -27.48 9.12 25.50
CA ASN A 31 -26.52 9.14 26.59
C ASN A 31 -25.33 10.07 26.29
N GLN A 32 -24.87 10.07 25.04
CA GLN A 32 -23.78 10.90 24.56
C GLN A 32 -24.20 12.38 24.50
N ALA A 33 -25.39 12.69 24.00
CA ALA A 33 -25.93 14.05 23.99
C ALA A 33 -26.05 14.61 25.41
N GLY A 34 -26.57 13.83 26.35
CA GLY A 34 -26.63 14.21 27.77
C GLY A 34 -25.24 14.41 28.40
N ALA A 35 -24.27 13.56 28.06
CA ALA A 35 -22.90 13.71 28.54
C ALA A 35 -22.21 14.96 27.97
N VAL A 36 -22.36 15.22 26.67
CA VAL A 36 -21.84 16.42 26.01
C VAL A 36 -22.46 17.67 26.62
N ALA A 37 -23.77 17.70 26.87
CA ALA A 37 -24.44 18.82 27.52
C ALA A 37 -23.89 19.11 28.92
N ARG A 38 -23.67 18.07 29.75
CA ARG A 38 -23.05 18.23 31.08
C ARG A 38 -21.63 18.79 31.00
N VAL A 39 -20.86 18.35 30.01
CA VAL A 39 -19.48 18.83 29.80
C VAL A 39 -19.48 20.26 29.25
N GLN A 40 -20.38 20.60 28.33
CA GLN A 40 -20.55 21.96 27.79
C GLN A 40 -20.98 22.95 28.87
N ALA A 41 -21.77 22.54 29.86
CA ALA A 41 -22.11 23.39 31.01
C ALA A 41 -20.87 23.82 31.83
N LEU A 42 -19.76 23.08 31.75
CA LEU A 42 -18.49 23.42 32.38
C LEU A 42 -17.59 24.29 31.48
N ALA A 43 -18.01 24.65 30.26
CA ALA A 43 -17.25 25.45 29.30
C ALA A 43 -16.67 26.75 29.87
N PRO A 44 -17.41 27.53 30.68
CA PRO A 44 -16.87 28.75 31.29
C PRO A 44 -15.69 28.51 32.22
N ARG A 45 -15.58 27.30 32.81
CA ARG A 45 -14.56 26.95 33.80
C ARG A 45 -13.30 26.31 33.19
N ALA A 46 -13.34 25.89 31.93
CA ALA A 46 -12.22 25.23 31.25
C ALA A 46 -11.71 26.04 30.05
N GLN A 47 -11.74 27.38 30.18
CA GLN A 47 -11.19 28.28 29.18
C GLN A 47 -9.67 28.40 29.37
N TYR A 48 -8.93 28.20 28.29
CA TYR A 48 -7.53 28.61 28.18
C TYR A 48 -7.49 29.80 27.24
N ARG A 49 -6.69 30.82 27.56
CA ARG A 49 -6.46 31.95 26.66
C ARG A 49 -5.50 31.49 25.56
N PRO A 50 -5.94 31.39 24.29
CA PRO A 50 -5.02 31.04 23.21
C PRO A 50 -3.91 32.09 23.14
N THR A 51 -2.68 31.65 22.90
CA THR A 51 -1.57 32.57 22.65
C THR A 51 -1.58 32.95 21.16
N THR A 52 -0.91 34.05 20.83
CA THR A 52 -0.72 34.45 19.42
C THR A 52 -0.04 33.35 18.60
N ILE A 53 0.86 32.58 19.23
CA ILE A 53 1.55 31.44 18.63
C ILE A 53 0.61 30.26 18.39
N SER A 54 -0.32 29.94 19.32
CA SER A 54 -1.26 28.83 19.11
C SER A 54 -2.24 29.10 17.97
N GLN A 55 -2.63 30.37 17.77
CA GLN A 55 -3.45 30.79 16.63
C GLN A 55 -2.69 30.73 15.31
N ALA A 56 -1.43 31.15 15.29
CA ALA A 56 -0.58 31.07 14.09
C ALA A 56 -0.24 29.60 13.72
N ALA A 57 0.01 28.76 14.71
CA ALA A 57 0.33 27.34 14.51
C ALA A 57 -0.88 26.51 14.01
N ALA A 58 -2.11 27.02 14.17
CA ALA A 58 -3.32 26.39 13.66
C ALA A 58 -3.48 26.51 12.12
N GLN A 59 -2.51 27.11 11.41
CA GLN A 59 -2.53 27.21 9.96
C GLN A 59 -2.31 25.85 9.24
N VAL A 60 -2.83 25.79 8.02
CA VAL A 60 -3.41 24.62 7.35
C VAL A 60 -2.38 23.63 6.81
N GLY A 61 -2.70 22.33 6.91
CA GLY A 61 -2.41 21.32 5.88
C GLY A 61 -0.96 20.89 5.65
N LEU A 62 0.03 21.47 6.34
CA LEU A 62 1.46 21.22 6.12
C LEU A 62 1.84 19.73 6.20
N ARG A 63 1.19 18.96 7.08
CA ARG A 63 1.35 17.50 7.15
C ARG A 63 0.95 16.84 5.83
N GLY A 64 -0.19 17.23 5.27
CA GLY A 64 -0.65 16.74 3.97
C GLY A 64 0.25 17.17 2.80
N GLU A 65 0.85 18.37 2.85
CA GLU A 65 1.84 18.79 1.87
C GLU A 65 3.13 17.97 1.95
N LEU A 66 3.63 17.71 3.15
CA LEU A 66 4.78 16.83 3.37
C LEU A 66 4.48 15.39 2.90
N ASP A 67 3.28 14.89 3.18
CA ASP A 67 2.85 13.56 2.76
C ASP A 67 2.71 13.45 1.24
N ARG A 68 2.35 14.52 0.51
CA ARG A 68 2.33 14.51 -0.97
C ARG A 68 3.72 14.34 -1.59
N LEU A 69 4.79 14.66 -0.86
CA LEU A 69 6.17 14.40 -1.32
C LEU A 69 6.51 12.89 -1.24
N LEU A 70 5.75 12.10 -0.49
CA LEU A 70 5.91 10.66 -0.42
C LEU A 70 5.21 10.00 -1.60
N VAL A 71 5.97 9.83 -2.68
CA VAL A 71 5.52 9.08 -3.85
C VAL A 71 6.00 7.64 -3.80
N ILE A 72 5.10 6.74 -4.19
CA ILE A 72 5.44 5.36 -4.52
C ILE A 72 5.65 5.31 -6.02
N GLY A 73 6.71 4.65 -6.46
CA GLY A 73 6.97 4.48 -7.88
C GLY A 73 7.99 3.40 -8.15
N ARG A 74 8.49 3.38 -9.39
CA ARG A 74 9.46 2.38 -9.85
C ARG A 74 10.71 3.08 -10.33
N CYS A 75 11.86 2.62 -9.83
CA CYS A 75 13.16 3.08 -10.28
C CYS A 75 13.75 2.08 -11.28
N LEU A 76 14.14 2.56 -12.46
CA LEU A 76 14.92 1.79 -13.42
C LEU A 76 16.29 2.43 -13.57
N THR A 77 17.34 1.64 -13.42
CA THR A 77 18.72 2.09 -13.51
C THR A 77 19.48 1.23 -14.50
N VAL A 78 20.15 1.89 -15.45
CA VAL A 78 21.05 1.25 -16.42
C VAL A 78 22.50 1.49 -16.01
N THR A 79 23.34 0.46 -16.07
CA THR A 79 24.78 0.58 -15.79
C THR A 79 25.59 -0.20 -16.83
N PRO A 80 26.87 0.17 -17.09
CA PRO A 80 27.74 -0.55 -18.03
C PRO A 80 27.96 -2.03 -17.70
N TYR A 81 27.72 -2.40 -16.44
CA TYR A 81 28.02 -3.73 -15.92
C TYR A 81 26.83 -4.70 -15.99
N GLN A 82 25.68 -4.23 -16.49
CA GLN A 82 24.49 -5.04 -16.67
C GLN A 82 24.57 -5.83 -17.97
N HIS A 83 24.20 -7.11 -17.90
CA HIS A 83 24.23 -8.01 -19.05
C HIS A 83 23.27 -7.54 -20.16
N GLY A 84 23.80 -7.35 -21.36
CA GLY A 84 23.03 -6.90 -22.53
C GLY A 84 22.77 -5.39 -22.58
N VAL A 85 23.31 -4.62 -21.64
CA VAL A 85 23.17 -3.15 -21.59
C VAL A 85 24.50 -2.48 -21.97
N GLY A 86 25.56 -2.78 -21.24
CA GLY A 86 26.89 -2.27 -21.55
C GLY A 86 27.55 -3.02 -22.70
N GLN A 87 28.44 -2.33 -23.41
CA GLN A 87 29.35 -2.94 -24.36
C GLN A 87 30.57 -3.47 -23.63
N HIS A 88 30.99 -4.67 -24.01
CA HIS A 88 32.19 -5.30 -23.49
C HIS A 88 33.21 -5.40 -24.62
N GLN A 89 34.29 -4.62 -24.54
CA GLN A 89 35.41 -4.67 -25.48
C GLN A 89 36.68 -5.02 -24.70
N GLY A 90 37.24 -6.20 -24.93
CA GLY A 90 38.39 -6.69 -24.15
C GLY A 90 38.03 -6.90 -22.68
N ASN A 91 38.69 -6.15 -21.79
CA ASN A 91 38.43 -6.17 -20.33
C ASN A 91 37.66 -4.91 -19.85
N GLN A 92 37.19 -4.06 -20.76
CA GLN A 92 36.54 -2.79 -20.43
C GLN A 92 35.02 -2.88 -20.65
N TYR A 93 34.27 -2.29 -19.72
CA TYR A 93 32.81 -2.17 -19.81
C TYR A 93 32.44 -0.71 -20.05
N SER A 94 31.75 -0.42 -21.15
CA SER A 94 31.34 0.94 -21.49
C SER A 94 29.85 1.05 -21.80
N LEU A 95 29.26 2.20 -21.50
CA LEU A 95 27.88 2.52 -21.87
C LEU A 95 27.81 4.00 -22.27
N ALA A 96 27.71 4.26 -23.56
CA ALA A 96 27.52 5.62 -24.06
C ALA A 96 26.13 6.16 -23.65
N ALA A 97 26.04 7.45 -23.36
CA ALA A 97 24.78 8.08 -22.95
C ALA A 97 23.61 7.86 -23.93
N PRO A 98 23.79 7.95 -25.27
CA PRO A 98 22.72 7.63 -26.22
C PRO A 98 22.22 6.18 -26.11
N ASN A 99 23.13 5.22 -25.85
CA ASN A 99 22.78 3.81 -25.68
C ASN A 99 22.06 3.58 -24.34
N ALA A 100 22.44 4.29 -23.28
CA ALA A 100 21.74 4.28 -22.00
C ALA A 100 20.29 4.77 -22.16
N VAL A 101 20.10 5.90 -22.84
CA VAL A 101 18.77 6.46 -23.13
C VAL A 101 17.95 5.51 -24.02
N ALA A 102 18.54 4.96 -25.08
CA ALA A 102 17.88 3.99 -25.95
C ALA A 102 17.43 2.74 -25.18
N THR A 103 18.26 2.25 -24.25
CA THR A 103 17.92 1.11 -23.39
C THR A 103 16.77 1.43 -22.44
N LEU A 104 16.79 2.60 -21.79
CA LEU A 104 15.68 3.06 -20.94
C LEU A 104 14.38 3.20 -21.73
N ALA A 105 14.45 3.80 -22.93
CA ALA A 105 13.30 3.98 -23.81
C ALA A 105 12.73 2.64 -24.31
N ALA A 106 13.59 1.68 -24.67
CA ALA A 106 13.17 0.34 -25.06
C ALA A 106 12.48 -0.38 -23.90
N LYS A 107 12.95 -0.22 -22.65
CA LYS A 107 12.32 -0.85 -21.48
C LYS A 107 10.99 -0.25 -21.06
N LEU A 108 10.68 0.98 -21.47
CA LEU A 108 9.34 1.57 -21.35
C LEU A 108 8.33 0.95 -22.34
N GLN A 109 8.81 0.22 -23.36
CA GLN A 109 8.00 -0.44 -24.37
C GLN A 109 7.99 -1.97 -24.22
N ASP A 110 8.62 -2.50 -23.17
CA ASP A 110 8.74 -3.94 -22.94
C ASP A 110 7.44 -4.54 -22.36
N GLY A 111 6.48 -4.80 -23.24
CA GLY A 111 5.18 -5.38 -22.89
C GLY A 111 5.24 -6.81 -22.36
N ALA A 112 6.41 -7.47 -22.38
CA ALA A 112 6.61 -8.77 -21.77
C ALA A 112 7.02 -8.68 -20.29
N ASP A 113 7.36 -7.49 -19.78
CA ASP A 113 7.68 -7.28 -18.37
C ASP A 113 6.38 -7.12 -17.55
N PRO A 114 6.04 -8.06 -16.64
CA PRO A 114 4.81 -7.99 -15.86
C PRO A 114 4.77 -6.79 -14.91
N LEU A 115 5.92 -6.14 -14.67
CA LEU A 115 6.05 -4.96 -13.83
C LEU A 115 6.28 -3.69 -14.66
N LEU A 116 5.89 -3.67 -15.94
CA LEU A 116 5.86 -2.44 -16.73
C LEU A 116 4.85 -1.44 -16.09
N PRO A 117 5.24 -0.18 -15.85
CA PRO A 117 4.31 0.83 -15.34
C PRO A 117 3.29 1.21 -16.44
N THR A 118 2.01 1.31 -16.06
CA THR A 118 0.89 1.60 -16.97
C THR A 118 0.14 2.88 -16.56
N GLY A 119 -0.51 3.55 -17.51
CA GLY A 119 -1.32 4.76 -17.26
C GLY A 119 -0.54 6.06 -17.44
N GLN A 120 -1.06 7.15 -16.87
CA GLN A 120 -0.39 8.46 -16.91
C GLN A 120 0.75 8.48 -15.87
N LEU A 121 1.99 8.69 -16.34
CA LEU A 121 3.20 8.62 -15.52
C LEU A 121 3.92 9.98 -15.51
N HIS A 122 4.58 10.28 -14.39
CA HIS A 122 5.51 11.40 -14.25
C HIS A 122 6.93 10.83 -14.12
N ALA A 123 7.87 11.29 -14.95
CA ALA A 123 9.21 10.71 -15.03
C ALA A 123 10.31 11.78 -14.96
N ILE A 124 11.41 11.43 -14.30
CA ILE A 124 12.67 12.18 -14.28
C ILE A 124 13.79 11.17 -14.57
N ALA A 125 14.71 11.53 -15.46
CA ALA A 125 15.89 10.73 -15.78
C ALA A 125 17.17 11.48 -15.43
N TRP A 126 18.10 10.81 -14.76
CA TRP A 126 19.43 11.33 -14.43
C TRP A 126 20.50 10.48 -15.11
N LEU A 127 21.52 11.14 -15.67
CA LEU A 127 22.68 10.50 -16.28
C LEU A 127 23.95 11.09 -15.67
N VAL A 128 24.89 10.21 -15.31
CA VAL A 128 26.26 10.58 -14.92
C VAL A 128 27.19 10.06 -15.99
N THR A 129 27.95 10.96 -16.62
CA THR A 129 28.79 10.63 -17.79
C THR A 129 30.20 11.14 -17.60
N SER A 130 31.17 10.38 -18.08
CA SER A 130 32.58 10.76 -18.15
C SER A 130 33.23 10.11 -19.37
N ASN A 131 34.51 10.42 -19.60
CA ASN A 131 35.33 9.88 -20.69
C ASN A 131 36.28 8.74 -20.25
N SER A 132 36.35 8.44 -18.95
CA SER A 132 37.15 7.33 -18.39
C SER A 132 36.49 6.72 -17.17
N GLU A 133 36.84 5.48 -16.84
CA GLU A 133 36.35 4.79 -15.63
C GLU A 133 36.73 5.54 -14.35
N THR A 134 37.95 6.08 -14.28
CA THR A 134 38.44 6.89 -13.15
C THR A 134 37.61 8.17 -12.98
N ALA A 135 37.41 8.93 -14.06
CA ALA A 135 36.59 10.13 -14.02
C ALA A 135 35.11 9.82 -13.72
N LEU A 136 34.62 8.63 -14.11
CA LEU A 136 33.26 8.21 -13.76
C LEU A 136 33.14 7.94 -12.26
N ALA A 137 34.13 7.26 -11.68
CA ALA A 137 34.17 6.95 -10.25
C ALA A 137 34.19 8.24 -9.43
N ASP A 138 35.04 9.20 -9.82
CA ASP A 138 35.17 10.50 -9.15
C ASP A 138 33.88 11.32 -9.21
N ALA A 139 33.19 11.32 -10.36
CA ALA A 139 31.90 11.99 -10.52
C ALA A 139 30.76 11.29 -9.76
N LEU A 140 30.78 9.95 -9.70
CA LEU A 140 29.72 9.14 -9.10
C LEU A 140 29.82 9.07 -7.56
N ALA A 141 31.03 9.18 -7.00
CA ALA A 141 31.27 9.11 -5.56
C ALA A 141 30.46 10.12 -4.72
N PRO A 142 30.50 11.44 -4.98
CA PRO A 142 29.71 12.40 -4.21
C PRO A 142 28.20 12.23 -4.42
N LEU A 143 27.77 11.78 -5.60
CA LEU A 143 26.36 11.55 -5.91
C LEU A 143 25.81 10.34 -5.15
N CYS A 144 26.54 9.23 -5.10
CA CYS A 144 26.15 8.05 -4.32
C CYS A 144 26.06 8.32 -2.80
N ALA A 145 26.80 9.32 -2.29
CA ALA A 145 26.69 9.75 -0.90
C ALA A 145 25.36 10.47 -0.60
N ILE A 146 24.86 11.26 -1.56
CA ILE A 146 23.62 12.04 -1.43
C ILE A 146 22.40 11.22 -1.86
N LEU A 147 22.53 10.43 -2.92
CA LEU A 147 21.47 9.64 -3.55
C LEU A 147 21.97 8.18 -3.71
N PRO A 148 21.83 7.36 -2.66
CA PRO A 148 22.39 6.00 -2.64
C PRO A 148 21.53 5.01 -3.43
N LEU A 149 21.45 5.19 -4.76
CA LEU A 149 20.79 4.21 -5.63
C LEU A 149 21.61 2.91 -5.65
N PRO A 150 21.03 1.75 -5.32
CA PRO A 150 21.79 0.50 -5.16
C PRO A 150 22.67 0.14 -6.36
N GLU A 151 22.16 0.32 -7.57
CA GLU A 151 22.89 0.01 -8.80
C GLU A 151 24.01 1.02 -9.10
N TRP A 152 23.85 2.29 -8.71
CA TRP A 152 24.91 3.29 -8.80
C TRP A 152 26.01 3.01 -7.78
N CYS A 153 25.66 2.67 -6.54
CA CYS A 153 26.61 2.24 -5.52
C CYS A 153 27.33 0.94 -5.92
N ALA A 154 26.65 0.02 -6.61
CA ALA A 154 27.26 -1.19 -7.15
C ALA A 154 28.24 -0.88 -8.30
N ALA A 155 27.87 0.03 -9.22
CA ALA A 155 28.76 0.49 -10.27
C ALA A 155 30.00 1.18 -9.71
N LEU A 156 29.84 2.07 -8.71
CA LEU A 156 30.95 2.72 -8.02
C LEU A 156 31.89 1.71 -7.36
N ARG A 157 31.36 0.74 -6.61
CA ARG A 157 32.18 -0.32 -5.99
C ARG A 157 32.97 -1.12 -7.03
N ARG A 158 32.41 -1.31 -8.24
CA ARG A 158 33.09 -2.04 -9.31
C ARG A 158 34.17 -1.20 -10.00
N LEU A 159 33.96 0.10 -10.13
CA LEU A 159 34.94 1.05 -10.64
C LEU A 159 36.14 1.23 -9.68
N THR A 160 35.92 1.11 -8.37
CA THR A 160 36.96 1.33 -7.35
C THR A 160 37.65 0.06 -6.85
N ALA A 161 37.06 -1.12 -7.10
CA ALA A 161 37.65 -2.39 -6.67
C ALA A 161 38.65 -2.93 -7.71
N SER A 162 39.83 -3.37 -7.22
CA SER A 162 40.80 -4.14 -8.01
C SER A 162 40.27 -5.56 -8.23
N ASN A 163 39.54 -5.78 -9.31
CA ASN A 163 38.94 -7.08 -9.62
C ASN A 163 39.73 -7.77 -10.73
N ASP A 164 40.74 -8.57 -10.34
CA ASP A 164 41.20 -9.66 -11.18
C ASP A 164 40.13 -10.76 -11.29
N ALA A 165 40.11 -11.39 -12.45
CA ALA A 165 39.00 -12.12 -13.04
C ALA A 165 38.31 -13.16 -12.13
N MET A 166 37.02 -12.94 -11.86
CA MET A 166 36.08 -14.01 -11.48
C MET A 166 34.97 -14.06 -12.53
N SER A 167 34.93 -15.14 -13.31
CA SER A 167 33.92 -15.34 -14.36
C SER A 167 32.51 -15.48 -13.77
N LYS A 168 31.51 -14.91 -14.47
CA LYS A 168 30.12 -14.82 -13.98
C LYS A 168 29.19 -15.70 -14.83
N PRO A 169 28.25 -16.45 -14.22
CA PRO A 169 27.29 -17.27 -14.98
C PRO A 169 26.29 -16.40 -15.76
N THR A 170 25.78 -16.97 -16.86
CA THR A 170 24.77 -16.39 -17.74
C THR A 170 23.49 -16.05 -16.96
N ALA A 171 23.16 -14.75 -16.92
CA ALA A 171 22.00 -14.22 -16.21
C ALA A 171 20.90 -13.79 -17.20
N ALA A 172 19.65 -13.84 -16.72
CA ALA A 172 18.48 -13.38 -17.46
C ALA A 172 18.56 -11.90 -17.87
N LYS A 173 17.78 -11.45 -18.86
CA LYS A 173 17.75 -10.05 -19.34
C LYS A 173 17.58 -9.04 -18.18
N VAL A 174 18.46 -8.05 -18.13
CA VAL A 174 18.59 -6.96 -17.13
C VAL A 174 18.55 -5.62 -17.88
N PRO A 175 18.06 -4.51 -17.30
CA PRO A 175 17.45 -4.34 -15.97
C PRO A 175 15.97 -4.71 -15.96
N ARG A 176 15.47 -5.23 -14.84
CA ARG A 176 14.03 -5.53 -14.66
C ARG A 176 13.35 -4.38 -13.94
N TRP A 177 12.08 -4.14 -14.24
CA TRP A 177 11.27 -3.29 -13.38
C TRP A 177 11.18 -3.91 -11.99
N LYS A 178 11.45 -3.09 -10.97
CA LYS A 178 11.19 -3.48 -9.59
C LYS A 178 9.74 -3.17 -9.25
N ALA A 179 9.20 -3.91 -8.29
CA ALA A 179 7.88 -3.61 -7.75
C ALA A 179 7.85 -2.19 -7.16
N ASP A 180 6.65 -1.65 -7.02
CA ASP A 180 6.43 -0.33 -6.46
C ASP A 180 7.08 -0.18 -5.09
N GLU A 181 7.98 0.80 -4.98
CA GLU A 181 8.72 1.09 -3.75
C GLU A 181 8.60 2.59 -3.40
N PRO A 182 8.67 2.94 -2.10
CA PRO A 182 8.74 4.34 -1.70
C PRO A 182 10.01 4.99 -2.25
N LEU A 183 9.88 6.05 -3.06
CA LEU A 183 11.02 6.79 -3.61
C LEU A 183 11.63 7.75 -2.55
N ALA A 184 11.78 7.27 -1.32
CA ALA A 184 12.23 8.00 -0.15
C ALA A 184 13.71 7.73 0.16
N TRP A 185 14.58 8.00 -0.82
CA TRP A 185 16.03 7.97 -0.64
C TRP A 185 16.52 9.25 0.05
N VAL A 186 17.81 9.31 0.36
CA VAL A 186 18.46 10.56 0.79
C VAL A 186 18.45 11.53 -0.40
N PRO A 187 18.26 12.85 -0.18
CA PRO A 187 18.05 13.57 1.08
C PRO A 187 16.58 13.64 1.56
N LEU A 188 15.63 13.09 0.80
CA LEU A 188 14.20 13.20 1.12
C LEU A 188 13.85 12.57 2.47
N ARG A 189 14.41 11.41 2.79
CA ARG A 189 14.15 10.72 4.06
C ARG A 189 14.53 11.54 5.30
N PRO A 190 15.78 12.06 5.45
CA PRO A 190 16.12 12.91 6.59
C PRO A 190 15.37 14.24 6.57
N ALA A 191 15.19 14.88 5.41
CA ALA A 191 14.41 16.11 5.29
C ALA A 191 12.98 15.94 5.83
N ARG A 192 12.34 14.81 5.48
CA ARG A 192 11.00 14.46 5.99
C ARG A 192 10.98 14.30 7.50
N SER A 193 12.00 13.68 8.09
CA SER A 193 12.06 13.53 9.54
C SER A 193 12.11 14.88 10.22
N LEU A 194 12.99 15.78 9.75
CA LEU A 194 13.17 17.12 10.32
C LEU A 194 11.91 17.98 10.14
N LEU A 195 11.39 18.09 8.92
CA LEU A 195 10.14 18.81 8.65
C LEU A 195 8.97 18.19 9.43
N GLY A 196 8.92 16.87 9.54
CA GLY A 196 7.92 16.16 10.32
C GLY A 196 7.96 16.52 11.81
N THR A 197 9.15 16.78 12.37
CA THR A 197 9.30 17.26 13.75
C THR A 197 8.88 18.71 13.92
N GLU A 198 9.25 19.60 12.98
CA GLU A 198 8.79 21.00 13.00
C GLU A 198 7.27 21.08 12.92
N ILE A 199 6.66 20.33 12.00
CA ILE A 199 5.20 20.25 11.88
C ILE A 199 4.57 19.69 13.16
N ALA A 200 5.18 18.68 13.80
CA ALA A 200 4.66 18.14 15.06
C ALA A 200 4.69 19.18 16.20
N GLN A 201 5.73 20.04 16.26
CA GLN A 201 5.78 21.14 17.21
C GLN A 201 4.65 22.14 16.94
N LEU A 202 4.42 22.50 15.67
CA LEU A 202 3.31 23.37 15.28
C LEU A 202 1.95 22.76 15.65
N GLU A 203 1.73 21.48 15.36
CA GLU A 203 0.51 20.76 15.73
C GLU A 203 0.29 20.74 17.26
N SER A 204 1.37 20.58 18.04
CA SER A 204 1.32 20.63 19.51
C SER A 204 1.01 22.05 20.04
N LEU A 205 1.46 23.10 19.35
CA LEU A 205 1.15 24.48 19.71
C LEU A 205 -0.28 24.85 19.31
N ALA A 206 -0.74 24.42 18.13
CA ALA A 206 -2.10 24.60 17.63
C ALA A 206 -3.14 23.96 18.56
N GLN A 207 -2.76 22.84 19.18
CA GLN A 207 -3.56 22.18 20.21
C GLN A 207 -3.96 23.12 21.37
N GLY A 208 -3.14 24.11 21.71
CA GLY A 208 -3.45 25.14 22.71
C GLY A 208 -4.54 26.14 22.30
N ALA A 209 -4.99 26.13 21.04
CA ALA A 209 -6.12 26.93 20.56
C ALA A 209 -7.49 26.24 20.81
N THR A 210 -7.51 24.95 21.16
CA THR A 210 -8.74 24.18 21.40
C THR A 210 -8.90 23.85 22.88
N THR A 211 -10.10 24.11 23.43
CA THR A 211 -10.40 23.73 24.82
C THR A 211 -10.63 22.21 24.94
N PRO A 212 -10.36 21.59 26.10
CA PRO A 212 -10.64 20.17 26.33
C PRO A 212 -12.11 19.82 26.08
N ILE A 213 -13.02 20.75 26.42
CA ILE A 213 -14.46 20.61 26.19
C ILE A 213 -14.77 20.59 24.70
N ALA A 214 -14.13 21.45 23.89
CA ALA A 214 -14.26 21.40 22.43
C ALA A 214 -13.71 20.08 21.85
N ARG A 215 -12.60 19.55 22.39
CA ARG A 215 -12.05 18.26 21.96
C ARG A 215 -12.99 17.09 22.29
N LEU A 216 -13.59 17.09 23.48
CA LEU A 216 -14.57 16.06 23.86
C LEU A 216 -15.83 16.13 23.01
N ALA A 217 -16.31 17.33 22.67
CA ALA A 217 -17.43 17.52 21.75
C ALA A 217 -17.09 16.98 20.35
N ASN A 218 -15.90 17.33 19.80
CA ASN A 218 -15.46 16.82 18.51
C ASN A 218 -15.28 15.28 18.51
N LEU A 219 -14.76 14.70 19.60
CA LEU A 219 -14.67 13.25 19.76
C LEU A 219 -16.05 12.59 19.74
N ALA A 220 -17.04 13.19 20.39
CA ALA A 220 -18.42 12.73 20.37
C ALA A 220 -18.98 12.75 18.94
N GLU A 221 -18.79 13.83 18.19
CA GLU A 221 -19.19 13.94 16.78
C GLU A 221 -18.51 12.88 15.91
N ARG A 222 -17.19 12.70 16.04
CA ARG A 222 -16.43 11.67 15.30
C ARG A 222 -16.93 10.26 15.59
N ARG A 223 -17.28 9.98 16.84
CA ARG A 223 -17.86 8.68 17.23
C ARG A 223 -19.21 8.46 16.56
N ALA A 224 -20.08 9.48 16.56
CA ALA A 224 -21.39 9.41 15.90
C ALA A 224 -21.23 9.17 14.38
N ALA A 225 -20.34 9.93 13.73
CA ALA A 225 -20.04 9.76 12.32
C ALA A 225 -19.50 8.34 12.01
N LYS A 226 -18.60 7.82 12.85
CA LYS A 226 -18.07 6.46 12.66
C LYS A 226 -19.12 5.38 12.82
N LEU A 227 -20.04 5.53 13.77
CA LEU A 227 -21.15 4.60 13.94
C LEU A 227 -22.09 4.61 12.73
N ALA A 228 -22.41 5.79 12.19
CA ALA A 228 -23.18 5.91 10.96
C ALA A 228 -22.47 5.28 9.74
N GLU A 229 -21.15 5.46 9.63
CA GLU A 229 -20.35 4.81 8.58
C GLU A 229 -20.38 3.28 8.70
N LEU A 230 -20.24 2.74 9.92
CA LEU A 230 -20.31 1.30 10.19
C LEU A 230 -21.69 0.73 9.86
N GLU A 231 -22.76 1.43 10.25
CA GLU A 231 -24.14 1.04 9.94
C GLU A 231 -24.38 1.01 8.42
N LYS A 232 -23.90 2.03 7.69
CA LYS A 232 -23.97 2.05 6.24
C LYS A 232 -23.20 0.90 5.60
N ALA A 233 -21.96 0.64 6.05
CA ALA A 233 -21.13 -0.45 5.50
C ALA A 233 -21.76 -1.83 5.75
N LEU A 234 -22.31 -2.06 6.94
CA LEU A 234 -23.04 -3.29 7.26
C LEU A 234 -24.32 -3.42 6.44
N GLY A 235 -25.06 -2.32 6.22
CA GLY A 235 -26.23 -2.30 5.34
C GLY A 235 -25.88 -2.66 3.89
N GLN A 236 -24.75 -2.19 3.38
CA GLN A 236 -24.25 -2.56 2.05
C GLN A 236 -23.93 -4.06 1.94
N LEU A 237 -23.28 -4.63 2.96
CA LEU A 237 -22.97 -6.05 3.02
C LEU A 237 -24.25 -6.92 3.13
N ALA A 238 -25.25 -6.47 3.89
CA ALA A 238 -26.55 -7.13 3.94
C ALA A 238 -27.31 -7.10 2.59
N GLY A 239 -26.92 -6.16 1.72
CA GLY A 239 -27.39 -6.03 0.34
C GLY A 239 -26.75 -6.98 -0.66
N ILE A 240 -25.85 -7.90 -0.25
CA ILE A 240 -25.24 -8.89 -1.15
C ILE A 240 -26.34 -9.71 -1.86
N ARG A 241 -26.23 -9.81 -3.19
CA ARG A 241 -27.10 -10.61 -4.05
C ARG A 241 -26.24 -11.34 -5.07
N GLY A 242 -26.76 -12.44 -5.60
CA GLY A 242 -26.10 -13.25 -6.62
C GLY A 242 -26.51 -14.70 -6.48
N GLN A 243 -26.04 -15.53 -7.40
CA GLN A 243 -26.24 -16.98 -7.35
C GLN A 243 -24.90 -17.66 -7.53
N LEU A 244 -24.68 -18.73 -6.77
CA LEU A 244 -23.49 -19.56 -6.94
C LEU A 244 -23.80 -21.02 -6.71
N TRP A 245 -23.01 -21.86 -7.35
CA TRP A 245 -23.01 -23.30 -7.09
C TRP A 245 -22.12 -23.59 -5.89
N HIS A 246 -22.64 -24.31 -4.91
CA HIS A 246 -21.89 -24.73 -3.74
C HIS A 246 -21.99 -26.24 -3.54
N TRP A 247 -20.98 -26.75 -2.84
CA TRP A 247 -20.91 -28.13 -2.37
C TRP A 247 -20.40 -28.11 -0.93
N GLN A 248 -21.01 -28.93 -0.08
CA GLN A 248 -20.67 -29.00 1.34
C GLN A 248 -20.48 -30.46 1.75
N ALA A 249 -19.40 -30.74 2.47
CA ALA A 249 -19.09 -32.06 3.02
C ALA A 249 -18.23 -31.92 4.28
N GLN A 250 -18.11 -33.02 5.03
CA GLN A 250 -17.28 -33.12 6.21
C GLN A 250 -16.47 -34.42 6.16
N GLY A 251 -15.22 -34.38 6.58
CA GLY A 251 -14.31 -35.53 6.58
C GLY A 251 -12.85 -35.10 6.66
N ASP A 252 -11.94 -36.07 6.71
CA ASP A 252 -10.52 -35.82 6.47
C ASP A 252 -10.26 -35.47 4.99
N ALA A 253 -9.05 -35.02 4.68
CA ALA A 253 -8.68 -34.57 3.34
C ALA A 253 -8.86 -35.65 2.26
N ALA A 254 -8.58 -36.92 2.56
CA ALA A 254 -8.72 -38.02 1.60
C ALA A 254 -10.20 -38.32 1.33
N SER A 255 -11.01 -38.33 2.38
CA SER A 255 -12.47 -38.47 2.28
C SER A 255 -13.10 -37.31 1.50
N LEU A 256 -12.72 -36.06 1.78
CA LEU A 256 -13.21 -34.89 1.06
C LEU A 256 -12.83 -34.91 -0.43
N ALA A 257 -11.59 -35.30 -0.75
CA ALA A 257 -11.15 -35.43 -2.13
C ALA A 257 -11.94 -36.51 -2.89
N ALA A 258 -12.16 -37.68 -2.27
CA ALA A 258 -12.95 -38.76 -2.87
C ALA A 258 -14.41 -38.33 -3.09
N GLN A 259 -15.04 -37.68 -2.10
CA GLN A 259 -16.41 -37.20 -2.20
C GLN A 259 -16.56 -36.10 -3.26
N LEU A 260 -15.59 -35.20 -3.39
CA LEU A 260 -15.58 -34.15 -4.41
C LEU A 260 -15.39 -34.74 -5.81
N GLY A 261 -14.50 -35.72 -5.98
CA GLY A 261 -14.27 -36.41 -7.26
C GLY A 261 -15.47 -37.24 -7.74
N GLN A 262 -16.31 -37.71 -6.81
CA GLN A 262 -17.56 -38.40 -7.10
C GLN A 262 -18.79 -37.46 -7.18
N SER A 263 -18.59 -36.15 -7.01
CA SER A 263 -19.67 -35.17 -7.12
C SER A 263 -20.05 -34.92 -8.59
N SER A 264 -21.29 -34.48 -8.82
CA SER A 264 -21.77 -34.10 -10.15
C SER A 264 -21.82 -32.57 -10.27
N PRO A 265 -20.78 -31.92 -10.84
CA PRO A 265 -20.78 -30.47 -11.06
C PRO A 265 -21.81 -30.06 -12.14
N PRO A 266 -22.10 -28.76 -12.27
CA PRO A 266 -22.94 -28.22 -13.35
C PRO A 266 -22.43 -28.64 -14.73
N ASP A 267 -23.33 -28.66 -15.72
CA ASP A 267 -23.04 -29.18 -17.06
C ASP A 267 -21.94 -28.40 -17.81
N HIS A 268 -21.50 -28.95 -18.95
CA HIS A 268 -20.47 -28.35 -19.79
C HIS A 268 -20.92 -27.07 -20.54
N SER A 269 -22.13 -26.54 -20.29
CA SER A 269 -22.58 -25.27 -20.87
C SER A 269 -21.82 -24.06 -20.30
N HIS A 270 -21.17 -24.21 -19.14
CA HIS A 270 -20.36 -23.18 -18.49
C HIS A 270 -18.88 -23.24 -18.92
N SER A 271 -18.54 -22.60 -20.04
CA SER A 271 -17.18 -22.64 -20.64
C SER A 271 -16.10 -21.83 -19.92
N MET A 272 -16.47 -20.91 -19.02
CA MET A 272 -15.54 -20.13 -18.20
C MET A 272 -15.91 -20.26 -16.72
N THR A 273 -15.09 -21.00 -15.96
CA THR A 273 -15.34 -21.32 -14.54
C THR A 273 -14.17 -20.91 -13.66
N VAL A 274 -14.46 -20.34 -12.50
CA VAL A 274 -13.50 -20.06 -11.42
C VAL A 274 -14.01 -20.74 -10.16
N GLY A 275 -13.13 -21.41 -9.42
CA GLY A 275 -13.49 -22.16 -8.21
C GLY A 275 -12.57 -21.86 -7.04
N ALA A 276 -13.09 -22.05 -5.83
CA ALA A 276 -12.35 -21.97 -4.58
C ALA A 276 -12.83 -23.07 -3.63
N LEU A 277 -11.90 -23.66 -2.87
CA LEU A 277 -12.21 -24.64 -1.83
C LEU A 277 -11.78 -24.07 -0.48
N LEU A 278 -12.73 -23.92 0.44
CA LEU A 278 -12.49 -23.49 1.81
C LEU A 278 -12.45 -24.72 2.73
N LEU A 279 -11.34 -24.90 3.44
CA LEU A 279 -11.16 -25.98 4.41
C LEU A 279 -10.86 -25.38 5.78
N SER A 280 -11.50 -25.91 6.82
CA SER A 280 -11.30 -25.45 8.20
C SER A 280 -11.53 -26.62 9.16
N PRO A 281 -10.75 -26.73 10.25
CA PRO A 281 -11.02 -27.69 11.31
C PRO A 281 -12.29 -27.34 12.11
N SER A 282 -12.75 -26.08 12.03
CA SER A 282 -13.98 -25.59 12.67
C SER A 282 -15.11 -25.40 11.64
N PRO A 283 -16.39 -25.49 12.03
CA PRO A 283 -17.53 -25.27 11.14
C PRO A 283 -17.48 -23.93 10.41
N LEU A 284 -17.73 -23.96 9.09
CA LEU A 284 -17.75 -22.78 8.22
C LEU A 284 -19.13 -22.09 8.22
N THR A 285 -19.71 -21.85 9.40
CA THR A 285 -21.11 -21.41 9.58
C THR A 285 -21.48 -20.19 8.74
N PHE A 286 -20.62 -19.17 8.69
CA PHE A 286 -20.86 -17.97 7.89
C PHE A 286 -21.06 -18.29 6.40
N TRP A 287 -20.17 -19.10 5.82
CA TRP A 287 -20.19 -19.45 4.38
C TRP A 287 -21.31 -20.43 4.04
N GLN A 288 -21.60 -21.35 4.96
CA GLN A 288 -22.72 -22.28 4.85
C GLN A 288 -24.05 -21.53 4.82
N GLU A 289 -24.21 -20.52 5.68
CA GLU A 289 -25.39 -19.67 5.68
C GLU A 289 -25.39 -18.70 4.51
N LEU A 290 -24.26 -18.18 4.04
CA LEU A 290 -24.21 -17.20 2.94
C LEU A 290 -24.85 -17.71 1.64
N THR A 291 -24.86 -19.03 1.44
CA THR A 291 -25.15 -19.70 0.16
C THR A 291 -26.39 -20.60 0.21
N ARG A 292 -27.25 -20.41 1.21
CA ARG A 292 -28.39 -21.29 1.47
C ARG A 292 -29.57 -21.09 0.51
#